data_AF-A0A8C3HKX7-F1
#
_entry.id   AF-A0A8C3HKX7-F1
#
_cell.length_a   1.000
_cell.length_b   1.000
_cell.length_c   1.000
_cell.angle_alpha   90.00
_cell.angle_beta   90.00
_cell.angle_gamma   90.00
#
_symmetry.space_group_name_H-M   'P 1'
#
loop_
_entity.id
_entity.type
_entity.pdbx_description
1 polymer ?
#
loop_
_entity_poly.entity_id
_entity_poly.type
_entity_poly.pdbx_seq_one_letter_code
_entity_poly.pdbx_strand_id
1 'polypeptide(L)'
;MDLVIRQQLSAAQNHQDIQALKKTYELIKSANQGKSALDSSESFSSDLYVLCAEQALQLEYPEISSDCLQMYFKGRHPVTQFMGRAYLCQGQLYTPLSTDNLEKFEKFVMYLMKALDFAIHDPRYYFLIYNASVLYWQVVRPYLKPGFRYLLIPSLSQIVTALNQAEEQDKQWRAELMIELLECFLDASKMKEAVDFSSTAAAFIKNNVPDKYQHIFSLMVHHKLMNTSQIEEDIQSSISLSVIYKIQTIKSQLDTNEFPREAATSLNTVFELLKQYDEDSSISVLDEK
;
A
#
# COMPACT_ATOMS: atom_id res chain seq x y z
N MET A 1 -18.05 17.69 -28.09
CA MET A 1 -18.54 16.71 -27.10
C MET A 1 -17.69 16.64 -25.82
N ASP A 2 -16.37 16.41 -25.92
CA ASP A 2 -15.47 16.18 -24.77
C ASP A 2 -15.52 17.21 -23.64
N LEU A 3 -15.53 18.50 -23.97
CA LEU A 3 -15.54 19.58 -22.96
C LEU A 3 -16.79 19.52 -22.08
N VAL A 4 -17.95 19.25 -22.67
CA VAL A 4 -19.24 19.16 -21.97
C VAL A 4 -19.23 17.95 -21.03
N ILE A 5 -18.74 16.81 -21.49
CA ILE A 5 -18.62 15.60 -20.66
C ILE A 5 -17.66 15.84 -19.49
N ARG A 6 -16.49 16.45 -19.73
CA ARG A 6 -15.53 16.76 -18.66
C ARG A 6 -16.11 17.70 -17.61
N GLN A 7 -16.85 18.73 -18.04
CA GLN A 7 -17.54 19.65 -17.12
C GLN A 7 -18.60 18.93 -16.28
N GLN A 8 -19.40 18.04 -16.90
CA GLN A 8 -20.41 17.26 -16.18
C GLN A 8 -19.79 16.27 -15.18
N LEU A 9 -18.70 15.60 -15.54
CA LEU A 9 -17.97 14.72 -14.63
C LEU A 9 -17.38 15.49 -13.45
N SER A 10 -16.83 16.68 -13.69
CA SER A 10 -16.35 17.56 -12.62
C SER A 10 -17.49 18.04 -11.71
N ALA A 11 -18.65 18.38 -12.28
CA ALA A 11 -19.83 18.74 -11.48
C ALA A 11 -20.35 17.56 -10.64
N ALA A 12 -20.38 16.35 -11.21
CA ALA A 12 -20.74 15.12 -10.52
C ALA A 12 -19.79 14.83 -9.34
N GLN A 13 -18.49 15.09 -9.51
CA GLN A 13 -17.50 14.93 -8.46
C GLN A 13 -17.67 15.97 -7.34
N ASN A 14 -17.74 17.24 -7.70
CA ASN A 14 -17.72 18.34 -6.73
C ASN A 14 -19.03 18.47 -5.95
N HIS A 15 -20.17 18.10 -6.54
CA HIS A 15 -21.50 18.29 -5.95
C HIS A 15 -22.24 16.98 -5.69
N GLN A 16 -21.57 15.82 -5.83
CA GLN A 16 -22.20 14.50 -5.77
C GLN A 16 -23.43 14.38 -6.70
N ASP A 17 -23.38 15.03 -7.87
CA ASP A 17 -24.50 15.10 -8.80
C ASP A 17 -24.65 13.80 -9.62
N ILE A 18 -25.48 12.90 -9.09
CA ILE A 18 -25.82 11.61 -9.70
C ILE A 18 -26.54 11.79 -11.04
N GLN A 19 -27.33 12.86 -11.21
CA GLN A 19 -28.05 13.09 -12.46
C GLN A 19 -27.09 13.52 -13.57
N ALA A 20 -26.08 14.33 -13.24
CA ALA A 20 -25.00 14.65 -14.16
C ALA A 20 -24.24 13.37 -14.59
N LEU A 21 -23.89 12.49 -13.64
CA LEU A 21 -23.25 11.20 -13.94
C LEU A 21 -24.09 10.36 -14.93
N LYS A 22 -25.39 10.16 -14.62
CA LYS A 22 -26.28 9.35 -15.48
C LYS A 22 -26.43 9.95 -16.87
N LYS A 23 -26.57 11.28 -16.98
CA LYS A 23 -26.63 11.96 -18.29
C LYS A 23 -25.34 11.77 -19.08
N THR A 24 -24.18 11.93 -18.43
CA THR A 24 -22.88 11.69 -19.07
C THR A 24 -22.74 10.25 -19.55
N TYR A 25 -23.11 9.27 -18.71
CA TYR A 25 -23.09 7.87 -19.07
C TYR A 25 -23.96 7.57 -20.29
N GLU A 26 -25.19 8.07 -20.34
CA GLU A 26 -26.09 7.86 -21.49
C GLU A 26 -25.57 8.52 -22.78
N LEU A 27 -24.91 9.68 -22.68
CA LEU A 27 -24.24 10.32 -23.82
C LEU A 27 -23.10 9.45 -24.37
N ILE A 28 -22.22 8.96 -23.49
CA ILE A 28 -21.11 8.07 -23.82
C ILE A 28 -21.63 6.78 -24.48
N LYS A 29 -22.67 6.16 -23.88
CA LYS A 29 -23.27 4.92 -24.36
C LYS A 29 -23.93 5.08 -25.72
N SER A 30 -24.68 6.16 -25.92
CA SER A 30 -25.36 6.46 -27.18
C SER A 30 -24.37 6.71 -28.32
N ALA A 31 -23.28 7.45 -28.02
CA ALA A 31 -22.21 7.69 -28.98
C ALA A 31 -21.45 6.39 -29.32
N ASN A 32 -21.17 5.52 -28.34
CA ASN A 32 -20.55 4.21 -28.59
C ASN A 32 -21.41 3.29 -29.47
N GLN A 33 -22.75 3.37 -29.35
CA GLN A 33 -23.69 2.59 -30.19
C GLN A 33 -23.91 3.18 -31.59
N GLY A 34 -23.25 4.29 -31.94
CA GLY A 34 -23.47 4.98 -33.21
C GLY A 34 -24.87 5.61 -33.34
N LYS A 35 -25.56 5.84 -32.21
CA LYS A 35 -26.92 6.43 -32.15
C LYS A 35 -26.91 7.93 -31.86
N SER A 36 -25.75 8.57 -31.92
CA SER A 36 -25.63 10.02 -31.74
C SER A 36 -26.35 10.75 -32.88
N ALA A 37 -27.17 11.74 -32.54
CA ALA A 37 -27.82 12.64 -33.51
C ALA A 37 -26.84 13.65 -34.15
N LEU A 38 -25.57 13.64 -33.73
CA LEU A 38 -24.48 14.42 -34.29
C LEU A 38 -23.67 13.54 -35.25
N ASP A 39 -23.31 14.12 -36.39
CA ASP A 39 -22.61 13.49 -37.50
C ASP A 39 -21.50 12.52 -37.05
N SER A 40 -21.30 11.46 -37.84
CA SER A 40 -20.31 10.39 -37.67
C SER A 40 -18.84 10.84 -37.54
N SER A 41 -18.57 12.15 -37.51
CA SER A 41 -17.27 12.78 -37.30
C SER A 41 -16.97 13.20 -35.86
N GLU A 42 -17.95 13.27 -34.94
CA GLU A 42 -17.68 13.62 -33.54
C GLU A 42 -17.40 12.38 -32.69
N SER A 43 -16.22 11.76 -32.89
CA SER A 43 -15.70 10.80 -31.91
C SER A 43 -15.23 11.54 -30.66
N PHE A 44 -15.58 11.03 -29.48
CA PHE A 44 -15.12 11.55 -28.19
C PHE A 44 -13.87 10.80 -27.72
N SER A 45 -13.08 11.40 -26.82
CA SER A 45 -11.88 10.72 -26.30
C SER A 45 -12.23 9.44 -25.53
N SER A 46 -11.50 8.36 -25.79
CA SER A 46 -11.60 7.09 -25.04
C SER A 46 -11.35 7.26 -23.54
N ASP A 47 -10.64 8.31 -23.15
CA ASP A 47 -10.40 8.68 -21.76
C ASP A 47 -11.70 8.88 -20.98
N LEU A 48 -12.76 9.35 -21.66
CA LEU A 48 -14.03 9.67 -21.02
C LEU A 48 -14.75 8.43 -20.48
N TYR A 49 -14.52 7.25 -21.07
CA TYR A 49 -15.03 5.99 -20.50
C TYR A 49 -14.44 5.76 -19.11
N VAL A 50 -13.12 5.93 -18.98
CA VAL A 50 -12.41 5.68 -17.72
C VAL A 50 -12.78 6.73 -16.68
N LEU A 51 -12.84 8.02 -17.07
CA LEU A 51 -13.26 9.09 -16.16
C LEU A 51 -14.71 8.90 -15.67
N CYS A 52 -15.61 8.49 -16.56
CA CYS A 52 -16.99 8.18 -16.17
C CYS A 52 -17.05 6.96 -15.24
N ALA A 53 -16.22 5.96 -15.46
CA ALA A 53 -16.16 4.78 -14.61
C ALA A 53 -15.63 5.09 -13.19
N GLU A 54 -14.52 5.81 -13.10
CA GLU A 54 -13.95 6.24 -11.82
C GLU A 54 -14.96 7.09 -11.03
N GLN A 55 -15.65 8.00 -11.70
CA GLN A 55 -16.67 8.83 -11.06
C GLN A 55 -17.87 8.01 -10.61
N ALA A 56 -18.28 7.01 -11.40
CA ALA A 56 -19.36 6.11 -11.03
C ALA A 56 -19.00 5.26 -9.80
N LEU A 57 -17.76 4.79 -9.66
CA LEU A 57 -17.32 4.10 -8.44
C LEU A 57 -17.36 5.00 -7.21
N GLN A 58 -16.88 6.24 -7.33
CA GLN A 58 -16.91 7.20 -6.21
C GLN A 58 -18.33 7.51 -5.74
N LEU A 59 -19.31 7.46 -6.64
CA LEU A 59 -20.73 7.68 -6.34
C LEU A 59 -21.50 6.38 -6.05
N GLU A 60 -20.82 5.24 -5.90
CA GLU A 60 -21.41 3.94 -5.60
C GLU A 60 -22.36 3.39 -6.67
N TYR A 61 -22.06 3.65 -7.95
CA TYR A 61 -22.75 3.10 -9.13
C TYR A 61 -21.86 2.09 -9.89
N PRO A 62 -21.57 0.91 -9.31
CA PRO A 62 -20.66 -0.07 -9.90
C PRO A 62 -21.11 -0.58 -11.27
N GLU A 63 -22.42 -0.61 -11.54
CA GLU A 63 -22.96 -1.05 -12.84
C GLU A 63 -22.58 -0.08 -13.97
N ILE A 64 -22.66 1.23 -13.72
CA ILE A 64 -22.23 2.26 -14.69
C ILE A 64 -20.73 2.14 -14.90
N SER A 65 -19.95 1.99 -13.82
CA SER A 65 -18.52 1.80 -13.91
C SER A 65 -18.16 0.58 -14.75
N SER A 66 -18.80 -0.56 -14.49
CA SER A 66 -18.55 -1.81 -15.20
C SER A 66 -18.85 -1.69 -16.70
N ASP A 67 -19.98 -1.09 -17.08
CA ASP A 67 -20.34 -0.90 -18.49
C ASP A 67 -19.38 0.06 -19.20
N CYS A 68 -19.00 1.17 -18.55
CA CYS A 68 -17.99 2.10 -19.07
C CYS A 68 -16.64 1.42 -19.33
N LEU A 69 -16.15 0.63 -18.37
CA LEU A 69 -14.90 -0.11 -18.50
C LEU A 69 -15.00 -1.20 -19.58
N GLN A 70 -16.14 -1.87 -19.69
CA GLN A 70 -16.37 -2.85 -20.75
C GLN A 70 -16.32 -2.19 -22.14
N MET A 71 -16.91 -1.01 -22.30
CA MET A 71 -16.83 -0.24 -23.55
C MET A 71 -15.38 0.17 -23.86
N TYR A 72 -14.62 0.63 -22.86
CA TYR A 72 -13.20 0.98 -23.01
C TYR A 72 -12.34 -0.21 -23.45
N PHE A 73 -12.45 -1.35 -22.77
CA PHE A 73 -11.61 -2.53 -23.08
C PHE A 73 -12.00 -3.24 -24.38
N LYS A 74 -13.24 -3.05 -24.89
CA LYS A 74 -13.65 -3.54 -26.22
C LYS A 74 -13.03 -2.72 -27.35
N GLY A 75 -12.74 -1.44 -27.11
CA GLY A 75 -12.15 -0.55 -28.08
C GLY A 75 -10.65 -0.79 -28.29
N ARG A 76 -10.15 -0.33 -29.44
CA ARG A 76 -8.70 -0.21 -29.67
C ARG A 76 -8.34 1.27 -29.50
N HIS A 77 -7.68 1.57 -28.39
CA HIS A 77 -7.35 2.94 -28.01
C HIS A 77 -5.83 3.13 -27.97
N PRO A 78 -5.32 4.36 -28.17
CA PRO A 78 -3.93 4.68 -27.91
C PRO A 78 -3.55 4.29 -26.48
N VAL A 79 -2.34 3.76 -26.32
CA VAL A 79 -1.83 3.37 -25.01
C VAL A 79 -1.39 4.62 -24.25
N THR A 80 -2.22 5.04 -23.29
CA THR A 80 -1.97 6.19 -22.41
C THR A 80 -2.12 5.77 -20.95
N GLN A 81 -1.91 6.70 -20.01
CA GLN A 81 -2.16 6.49 -18.58
C GLN A 81 -3.55 5.89 -18.26
N PHE A 82 -4.54 6.11 -19.14
CA PHE A 82 -5.90 5.61 -18.95
C PHE A 82 -5.99 4.08 -19.03
N MET A 83 -5.02 3.38 -19.63
CA MET A 83 -4.95 1.93 -19.57
C MET A 83 -4.73 1.44 -18.13
N GLY A 84 -3.70 1.95 -17.45
CA GLY A 84 -3.45 1.59 -16.06
C GLY A 84 -4.57 2.04 -15.13
N ARG A 85 -5.11 3.25 -15.31
CA ARG A 85 -6.27 3.74 -14.55
C ARG A 85 -7.51 2.86 -14.74
N ALA A 86 -7.80 2.42 -15.96
CA ALA A 86 -8.91 1.50 -16.23
C ALA A 86 -8.72 0.16 -15.50
N TYR A 87 -7.50 -0.38 -15.44
CA TYR A 87 -7.23 -1.58 -14.65
C TYR A 87 -7.42 -1.36 -13.15
N LEU A 88 -6.93 -0.26 -12.58
CA LEU A 88 -7.16 0.07 -11.17
C LEU A 88 -8.66 0.20 -10.85
N CYS A 89 -9.38 0.94 -11.68
CA CYS A 89 -10.83 1.14 -11.59
C CYS A 89 -11.59 -0.21 -11.70
N GLN A 90 -11.22 -1.06 -12.65
CA GLN A 90 -11.80 -2.40 -12.78
C GLN A 90 -11.53 -3.29 -11.57
N GLY A 91 -10.34 -3.17 -10.96
CA GLY A 91 -10.01 -3.89 -9.73
C GLY A 91 -10.96 -3.54 -8.59
N GLN A 92 -11.29 -2.26 -8.41
CA GLN A 92 -12.16 -1.77 -7.33
C GLN A 92 -13.59 -2.35 -7.36
N LEU A 93 -14.08 -2.81 -8.52
CA LEU A 93 -15.35 -3.54 -8.60
C LEU A 93 -15.33 -4.88 -7.84
N TYR A 94 -14.14 -5.37 -7.50
CA TYR A 94 -13.92 -6.62 -6.77
C TYR A 94 -13.35 -6.41 -5.37
N THR A 95 -13.49 -5.21 -4.78
CA THR A 95 -13.06 -4.96 -3.40
C THR A 95 -13.72 -5.95 -2.43
N PRO A 96 -12.94 -6.81 -1.74
CA PRO A 96 -13.46 -7.70 -0.70
C PRO A 96 -13.90 -6.89 0.53
N LEU A 97 -15.04 -7.28 1.12
CA LEU A 97 -15.54 -6.71 2.39
C LEU A 97 -15.10 -7.54 3.61
N SER A 98 -14.74 -8.81 3.39
CA SER A 98 -14.24 -9.72 4.40
C SER A 98 -13.22 -10.68 3.78
N THR A 99 -12.60 -11.50 4.62
CA THR A 99 -11.66 -12.55 4.20
C THR A 99 -12.33 -13.78 3.58
N ASP A 100 -13.66 -13.83 3.54
CA ASP A 100 -14.40 -15.04 3.11
C ASP A 100 -14.52 -15.13 1.58
N ASN A 101 -14.34 -14.02 0.87
CA ASN A 101 -14.45 -13.96 -0.57
C ASN A 101 -13.08 -13.83 -1.24
N LEU A 102 -12.35 -14.94 -1.24
CA LEU A 102 -11.02 -15.02 -1.86
C LEU A 102 -11.07 -14.75 -3.37
N GLU A 103 -12.12 -15.19 -4.07
CA GLU A 103 -12.27 -14.98 -5.52
C GLU A 103 -12.30 -13.48 -5.88
N LYS A 104 -13.03 -12.67 -5.10
CA LYS A 104 -13.03 -11.20 -5.27
C LYS A 104 -11.63 -10.61 -5.06
N PHE A 105 -10.95 -11.02 -4.00
CA PHE A 105 -9.59 -10.57 -3.74
C PHE A 105 -8.62 -10.95 -4.86
N GLU A 106 -8.65 -12.18 -5.35
CA GLU A 106 -7.82 -12.63 -6.47
C GLU A 106 -8.09 -11.84 -7.75
N LYS A 107 -9.36 -11.54 -8.05
CA LYS A 107 -9.73 -10.68 -9.19
C LYS A 107 -9.23 -9.25 -9.01
N PHE A 108 -9.36 -8.67 -7.81
CA PHE A 108 -8.80 -7.35 -7.50
C PHE A 108 -7.29 -7.34 -7.74
N VAL A 109 -6.56 -8.30 -7.17
CA VAL A 109 -5.10 -8.43 -7.33
C VAL A 109 -4.72 -8.61 -8.80
N MET A 110 -5.43 -9.44 -9.56
CA MET A 110 -5.17 -9.63 -10.99
C MET A 110 -5.20 -8.30 -11.75
N TYR A 111 -6.24 -7.47 -11.55
CA TYR A 111 -6.33 -6.18 -12.23
C TYR A 111 -5.29 -5.18 -11.71
N LEU A 112 -4.99 -5.20 -10.41
CA LEU A 112 -3.92 -4.39 -9.85
C LEU A 112 -2.55 -4.71 -10.47
N MET A 113 -2.22 -6.00 -10.62
CA MET A 113 -0.97 -6.43 -11.24
C MET A 113 -0.89 -6.03 -12.72
N LYS A 114 -2.01 -6.05 -13.45
CA LYS A 114 -2.06 -5.50 -14.83
C LYS A 114 -1.74 -4.01 -14.89
N ALA A 115 -2.18 -3.23 -13.91
CA ALA A 115 -1.86 -1.81 -13.83
C ALA A 115 -0.38 -1.58 -13.50
N LEU A 116 0.20 -2.39 -12.62
CA LEU A 116 1.63 -2.34 -12.28
C LEU A 116 2.52 -2.73 -13.46
N ASP A 117 2.22 -3.86 -14.12
CA ASP A 117 2.93 -4.32 -15.31
C ASP A 117 2.88 -3.28 -16.44
N PHE A 118 1.73 -2.64 -16.63
CA PHE A 118 1.63 -1.51 -17.55
C PHE A 118 2.54 -0.33 -17.17
N ALA A 119 2.58 0.04 -15.89
CA ALA A 119 3.26 1.25 -15.43
C ALA A 119 4.79 1.10 -15.32
N ILE A 120 5.30 -0.11 -15.01
CA ILE A 120 6.71 -0.32 -14.66
C ILE A 120 7.67 -0.07 -15.84
N HIS A 121 7.17 -0.15 -17.07
CA HIS A 121 7.99 -0.04 -18.28
C HIS A 121 8.25 1.40 -18.74
N ASP A 122 7.55 2.39 -18.17
CA ASP A 122 7.67 3.78 -18.60
C ASP A 122 7.64 4.73 -17.39
N PRO A 123 8.75 5.46 -17.12
CA PRO A 123 8.83 6.40 -16.01
C PRO A 123 7.70 7.44 -15.96
N ARG A 124 7.09 7.77 -17.12
CA ARG A 124 5.95 8.69 -17.18
C ARG A 124 4.72 8.17 -16.42
N TYR A 125 4.67 6.87 -16.16
CA TYR A 125 3.56 6.18 -15.51
C TYR A 125 3.88 5.70 -14.09
N TYR A 126 5.05 6.01 -13.53
CA TYR A 126 5.41 5.58 -12.17
C TYR A 126 4.44 6.06 -11.08
N PHE A 127 3.78 7.21 -11.28
CA PHE A 127 2.71 7.65 -10.39
C PHE A 127 1.55 6.63 -10.26
N LEU A 128 1.33 5.77 -11.27
CA LEU A 128 0.34 4.69 -11.19
C LEU A 128 0.79 3.56 -10.26
N ILE A 129 2.10 3.34 -10.09
CA ILE A 129 2.64 2.36 -9.13
C ILE A 129 2.34 2.84 -7.71
N TYR A 130 2.60 4.12 -7.42
CA TYR A 130 2.19 4.74 -6.16
C TYR A 130 0.68 4.61 -5.93
N ASN A 131 -0.13 5.04 -6.89
CA ASN A 131 -1.59 4.98 -6.78
C ASN A 131 -2.10 3.55 -6.56
N ALA A 132 -1.53 2.56 -7.27
CA ALA A 132 -1.84 1.15 -7.10
C ALA A 132 -1.51 0.67 -5.67
N SER A 133 -0.36 1.08 -5.12
CA SER A 133 0.05 0.71 -3.76
C SER A 133 -0.88 1.28 -2.68
N VAL A 134 -1.31 2.53 -2.84
CA VAL A 134 -2.27 3.17 -1.92
C VAL A 134 -3.63 2.48 -2.01
N LEU A 135 -4.11 2.21 -3.22
CA LEU A 135 -5.36 1.48 -3.43
C LEU A 135 -5.30 0.07 -2.84
N TYR A 136 -4.20 -0.65 -3.05
CA TYR A 136 -3.97 -1.97 -2.44
C TYR A 136 -4.13 -1.91 -0.94
N TRP A 137 -3.45 -0.97 -0.27
CA TRP A 137 -3.51 -0.81 1.18
C TRP A 137 -4.91 -0.59 1.71
N GLN A 138 -5.72 0.21 1.01
CA GLN A 138 -7.10 0.46 1.37
C GLN A 138 -7.95 -0.81 1.24
N VAL A 139 -7.72 -1.62 0.21
CA VAL A 139 -8.50 -2.82 -0.09
C VAL A 139 -8.12 -4.00 0.80
N VAL A 140 -6.84 -4.16 1.14
CA VAL A 140 -6.37 -5.35 1.88
C VAL A 140 -6.57 -5.27 3.39
N ARG A 141 -7.14 -4.18 3.92
CA ARG A 141 -7.40 -4.01 5.36
C ARG A 141 -8.04 -5.22 6.04
N PRO A 142 -9.04 -5.91 5.47
CA PRO A 142 -9.63 -7.11 6.10
C PRO A 142 -8.64 -8.27 6.31
N TYR A 143 -7.54 -8.31 5.55
CA TYR A 143 -6.51 -9.35 5.57
C TYR A 143 -5.35 -9.04 6.52
N LEU A 144 -5.24 -7.81 7.04
CA LEU A 144 -4.19 -7.37 7.98
C LEU A 144 -4.43 -7.90 9.41
N LYS A 145 -4.81 -9.17 9.53
CA LYS A 145 -5.05 -9.86 10.79
C LYS A 145 -4.32 -11.21 10.79
N PRO A 146 -3.92 -11.71 11.98
CA PRO A 146 -3.17 -12.97 12.08
C PRO A 146 -3.86 -14.12 11.36
N GLY A 147 -3.08 -14.94 10.66
CA GLY A 147 -3.54 -16.12 9.92
C GLY A 147 -4.09 -15.84 8.52
N PHE A 148 -4.19 -14.57 8.08
CA PHE A 148 -4.62 -14.20 6.73
C PHE A 148 -3.57 -13.41 5.95
N ARG A 149 -2.53 -12.88 6.62
CA ARG A 149 -1.51 -12.05 5.99
C ARG A 149 -0.70 -12.81 4.94
N TYR A 150 -0.62 -14.14 5.05
CA TYR A 150 0.04 -14.99 4.05
C TYR A 150 -0.53 -14.80 2.62
N LEU A 151 -1.82 -14.46 2.50
CA LEU A 151 -2.49 -14.21 1.21
C LEU A 151 -1.96 -12.93 0.52
N LEU A 152 -1.40 -12.01 1.29
CA LEU A 152 -0.90 -10.73 0.80
C LEU A 152 0.51 -10.84 0.23
N ILE A 153 1.33 -11.77 0.74
CA ILE A 153 2.74 -11.92 0.39
C ILE A 153 3.00 -11.81 -1.12
N PRO A 154 2.32 -12.57 -2.01
CA PRO A 154 2.65 -12.55 -3.44
C PRO A 154 2.42 -11.19 -4.10
N SER A 155 1.36 -10.48 -3.70
CA SER A 155 0.98 -9.19 -4.30
C SER A 155 1.74 -8.03 -3.66
N LEU A 156 1.89 -8.02 -2.34
CA LEU A 156 2.65 -6.99 -1.62
C LEU A 156 4.15 -7.03 -1.97
N SER A 157 4.72 -8.22 -2.18
CA SER A 157 6.12 -8.35 -2.64
C SER A 157 6.35 -7.68 -4.00
N GLN A 158 5.41 -7.86 -4.95
CA GLN A 158 5.48 -7.22 -6.26
C GLN A 158 5.31 -5.71 -6.18
N ILE A 159 4.39 -5.22 -5.32
CA ILE A 159 4.20 -3.78 -5.09
C ILE A 159 5.46 -3.15 -4.51
N VAL A 160 6.04 -3.73 -3.44
CA VAL A 160 7.28 -3.22 -2.84
C VAL A 160 8.43 -3.23 -3.85
N THR A 161 8.52 -4.28 -4.67
CA THR A 161 9.53 -4.36 -5.74
C THR A 161 9.34 -3.25 -6.77
N ALA A 162 8.11 -3.03 -7.25
CA ALA A 162 7.80 -1.99 -8.23
C ALA A 162 8.08 -0.59 -7.68
N LEU A 163 7.72 -0.30 -6.43
CA LEU A 163 8.02 0.97 -5.77
C LEU A 163 9.53 1.21 -5.61
N ASN A 164 10.28 0.14 -5.35
CA ASN A 164 11.74 0.22 -5.27
C ASN A 164 12.38 0.49 -6.63
N GLN A 165 11.92 -0.20 -7.67
CA GLN A 165 12.38 0.02 -9.06
C GLN A 165 12.03 1.41 -9.58
N ALA A 166 10.87 1.93 -9.20
CA ALA A 166 10.42 3.27 -9.59
C ALA A 166 11.09 4.39 -8.78
N GLU A 167 11.94 4.05 -7.79
CA GLU A 167 12.52 4.98 -6.84
C GLU A 167 11.46 5.92 -6.24
N GLU A 168 10.34 5.34 -5.80
CA GLU A 168 9.20 6.11 -5.33
C GLU A 168 9.61 7.07 -4.20
N GLN A 169 9.14 8.33 -4.31
CA GLN A 169 9.66 9.47 -3.55
C GLN A 169 9.16 9.46 -2.11
N ASP A 170 7.96 8.91 -1.88
CA ASP A 170 7.42 8.72 -0.54
C ASP A 170 8.11 7.55 0.18
N LYS A 171 9.27 7.85 0.75
CA LYS A 171 10.09 6.90 1.52
C LYS A 171 9.36 6.41 2.77
N GLN A 172 8.53 7.26 3.39
CA GLN A 172 7.72 6.92 4.57
C GLN A 172 6.72 5.82 4.24
N TRP A 173 6.07 5.96 3.09
CA TRP A 173 5.11 5.00 2.57
C TRP A 173 5.76 3.69 2.17
N ARG A 174 6.90 3.74 1.47
CA ARG A 174 7.69 2.53 1.14
C ARG A 174 8.10 1.77 2.39
N ALA A 175 8.62 2.47 3.41
CA ALA A 175 9.01 1.87 4.68
C ALA A 175 7.83 1.16 5.36
N GLU A 176 6.63 1.75 5.34
CA GLU A 176 5.42 1.15 5.90
C GLU A 176 5.09 -0.19 5.22
N LEU A 177 5.09 -0.22 3.88
CA LEU A 177 4.79 -1.43 3.12
C LEU A 177 5.88 -2.50 3.27
N MET A 178 7.14 -2.11 3.44
CA MET A 178 8.22 -3.04 3.74
C MET A 178 8.04 -3.68 5.11
N ILE A 179 7.70 -2.89 6.14
CA ILE A 179 7.40 -3.41 7.48
C ILE A 179 6.23 -4.40 7.41
N GLU A 180 5.13 -4.03 6.74
CA GLU A 180 3.98 -4.93 6.60
C GLU A 180 4.37 -6.24 5.90
N LEU A 181 5.20 -6.17 4.85
CA LEU A 181 5.64 -7.36 4.14
C LEU A 181 6.48 -8.28 5.04
N LEU A 182 7.33 -7.72 5.90
CA LEU A 182 8.05 -8.48 6.91
C LEU A 182 7.09 -9.16 7.89
N GLU A 183 6.11 -8.44 8.42
CA GLU A 183 5.07 -9.01 9.29
C GLU A 183 4.28 -10.12 8.58
N CYS A 184 3.99 -9.99 7.28
CA CYS A 184 3.35 -11.03 6.49
C CYS A 184 4.20 -12.30 6.42
N PHE A 185 5.52 -12.19 6.20
CA PHE A 185 6.41 -13.35 6.22
C PHE A 185 6.44 -14.03 7.59
N LEU A 186 6.48 -13.23 8.66
CA LEU A 186 6.50 -13.72 10.04
C LEU A 186 5.21 -14.45 10.42
N ASP A 187 4.04 -13.87 10.11
CA ASP A 187 2.72 -14.49 10.35
C ASP A 187 2.59 -15.83 9.60
N ALA A 188 3.14 -15.90 8.38
CA ALA A 188 3.16 -17.12 7.57
C ALA A 188 4.29 -18.11 7.94
N SER A 189 5.07 -17.83 8.99
CA SER A 189 6.24 -18.64 9.40
C SER A 189 7.30 -18.84 8.29
N LYS A 190 7.38 -17.92 7.33
CA LYS A 190 8.36 -17.93 6.23
C LYS A 190 9.68 -17.32 6.68
N MET A 191 10.35 -17.99 7.61
CA MET A 191 11.52 -17.44 8.31
C MET A 191 12.71 -17.17 7.39
N LYS A 192 12.91 -17.98 6.35
CA LYS A 192 14.01 -17.77 5.39
C LYS A 192 13.81 -16.46 4.63
N GLU A 193 12.62 -16.26 4.06
CA GLU A 193 12.25 -15.05 3.36
C GLU A 193 12.26 -13.83 4.29
N ALA A 194 11.81 -13.99 5.54
CA ALA A 194 11.87 -12.93 6.54
C ALA A 194 13.30 -12.45 6.81
N VAL A 195 14.26 -13.37 6.99
CA VAL A 195 15.69 -13.04 7.21
C VAL A 195 16.31 -12.36 5.98
N ASP A 196 16.08 -12.92 4.80
CA ASP A 196 16.62 -12.38 3.54
C ASP A 196 16.10 -10.96 3.28
N PHE A 197 14.81 -10.74 3.55
CA PHE A 197 14.16 -9.45 3.31
C PHE A 197 14.45 -8.41 4.41
N SER A 198 14.48 -8.80 5.69
CA SER A 198 14.59 -7.87 6.82
C SER A 198 15.86 -7.02 6.77
N SER A 199 16.97 -7.60 6.33
CA SER A 199 18.25 -6.87 6.20
C SER A 199 18.14 -5.71 5.21
N THR A 200 17.48 -5.95 4.07
CA THR A 200 17.25 -4.93 3.03
C THR A 200 16.29 -3.85 3.53
N ALA A 201 15.19 -4.25 4.18
CA ALA A 201 14.23 -3.33 4.75
C ALA A 201 14.83 -2.45 5.86
N ALA A 202 15.59 -3.05 6.78
CA ALA A 202 16.25 -2.34 7.87
C ALA A 202 17.24 -1.31 7.35
N ALA A 203 18.08 -1.66 6.37
CA ALA A 203 19.02 -0.73 5.76
C ALA A 203 18.30 0.45 5.07
N PHE A 204 17.23 0.17 4.31
CA PHE A 204 16.42 1.22 3.69
C PHE A 204 15.83 2.17 4.74
N ILE A 205 15.19 1.62 5.77
CA ILE A 205 14.52 2.40 6.82
C ILE A 205 15.52 3.21 7.62
N LYS A 206 16.65 2.62 8.05
CA LYS A 206 17.70 3.34 8.79
C LYS A 206 18.21 4.57 8.04
N ASN A 207 18.38 4.46 6.72
CA ASN A 207 18.94 5.51 5.87
C ASN A 207 17.92 6.58 5.42
N ASN A 208 16.64 6.28 5.43
CA ASN A 208 15.61 7.12 4.80
C ASN A 208 14.51 7.57 5.76
N VAL A 209 14.22 6.76 6.78
CA VAL A 209 13.09 6.89 7.70
C VAL A 209 13.52 6.41 9.11
N PRO A 210 14.52 7.07 9.74
CA PRO A 210 15.12 6.59 10.98
C PRO A 210 14.12 6.52 12.16
N ASP A 211 13.06 7.33 12.14
CA ASP A 211 11.96 7.31 13.09
C ASP A 211 11.23 5.95 13.15
N LYS A 212 11.14 5.22 12.03
CA LYS A 212 10.56 3.87 11.98
C LYS A 212 11.55 2.75 12.27
N TYR A 213 12.84 3.05 12.41
CA TYR A 213 13.85 2.02 12.59
C TYR A 213 13.64 1.21 13.86
N GLN A 214 13.21 1.86 14.95
CA GLN A 214 12.86 1.21 16.20
C GLN A 214 11.81 0.10 16.02
N HIS A 215 10.83 0.32 15.14
CA HIS A 215 9.76 -0.65 14.91
C HIS A 215 10.25 -1.90 14.19
N ILE A 216 10.99 -1.75 13.08
CA ILE A 216 11.55 -2.91 12.38
C ILE A 216 12.61 -3.63 13.23
N PHE A 217 13.44 -2.90 13.97
CA PHE A 217 14.42 -3.48 14.90
C PHE A 217 13.74 -4.34 15.96
N SER A 218 12.63 -3.85 16.53
CA SER A 218 11.81 -4.60 17.49
C SER A 218 11.33 -5.93 16.92
N LEU A 219 10.81 -5.96 15.69
CA LEU A 219 10.39 -7.19 15.00
C LEU A 219 11.56 -8.14 14.79
N MET A 220 12.69 -7.61 14.30
CA MET A 220 13.87 -8.40 14.01
C MET A 220 14.48 -9.05 15.25
N VAL A 221 14.56 -8.35 16.38
CA VAL A 221 15.05 -8.92 17.64
C VAL A 221 14.10 -10.00 18.15
N HIS A 222 12.80 -9.71 18.21
CA HIS A 222 11.80 -10.62 18.74
C HIS A 222 11.81 -11.98 18.01
N HIS A 223 11.93 -11.93 16.69
CA HIS A 223 11.94 -13.12 15.83
C HIS A 223 13.35 -13.64 15.49
N LYS A 224 14.41 -13.11 16.13
CA LYS A 224 15.80 -13.54 15.96
C LYS A 224 16.28 -13.47 14.49
N LEU A 225 15.91 -12.40 13.78
CA LEU A 225 16.27 -12.17 12.37
C LEU A 225 17.63 -11.47 12.19
N MET A 226 18.31 -11.12 13.27
CA MET A 226 19.59 -10.40 13.26
C MET A 226 20.70 -11.22 13.89
N ASN A 227 21.92 -11.00 13.39
CA ASN A 227 23.13 -11.55 13.99
C ASN A 227 23.55 -10.74 15.22
N THR A 228 24.18 -11.41 16.18
CA THR A 228 24.59 -10.83 17.47
C THR A 228 25.45 -9.57 17.31
N SER A 229 26.40 -9.58 16.36
CA SER A 229 27.30 -8.43 16.14
C SER A 229 26.55 -7.16 15.71
N GLN A 230 25.49 -7.31 14.91
CA GLN A 230 24.70 -6.17 14.44
C GLN A 230 23.84 -5.61 15.57
N ILE A 231 23.28 -6.49 16.40
CA ILE A 231 22.54 -6.10 17.60
C ILE A 231 23.46 -5.33 18.55
N GLU A 232 24.69 -5.80 18.78
CA GLU A 232 25.66 -5.14 19.66
C GLU A 232 25.99 -3.71 19.20
N GLU A 233 26.21 -3.51 17.89
CA GLU A 233 26.45 -2.20 17.30
C GLU A 233 25.25 -1.25 17.50
N ASP A 234 24.03 -1.74 17.24
CA ASP A 234 22.81 -0.93 17.34
C ASP A 234 22.47 -0.55 18.80
N ILE A 235 22.63 -1.47 19.76
CA ILE A 235 22.34 -1.16 21.18
C ILE A 235 23.41 -0.28 21.82
N GLN A 236 24.66 -0.32 21.35
CA GLN A 236 25.72 0.58 21.81
C GLN A 236 25.52 2.00 21.29
N SER A 237 24.97 2.15 20.09
CA SER A 237 24.72 3.44 19.47
C SER A 237 23.41 4.11 19.90
N SER A 238 22.48 3.37 20.54
CA SER A 238 21.20 3.94 20.96
C SER A 238 20.62 3.32 22.24
N ILE A 239 20.36 4.17 23.24
CA ILE A 239 19.65 3.79 24.47
C ILE A 239 18.27 3.21 24.14
N SER A 240 17.55 3.81 23.20
CA SER A 240 16.21 3.35 22.80
C SER A 240 16.23 1.92 22.23
N LEU A 241 17.23 1.61 21.39
CA LEU A 241 17.39 0.26 20.84
C LEU A 241 17.83 -0.74 21.91
N SER A 242 18.66 -0.33 22.87
CA SER A 242 19.04 -1.16 24.04
C SER A 242 17.82 -1.53 24.88
N VAL A 243 16.92 -0.57 25.15
CA VAL A 243 15.65 -0.81 25.84
C VAL A 243 14.78 -1.79 25.05
N ILE A 244 14.59 -1.56 23.73
CA ILE A 244 13.81 -2.44 22.86
C ILE A 244 14.38 -3.85 22.87
N TYR A 245 15.69 -4.01 22.73
CA TYR A 245 16.36 -5.32 22.73
C TYR A 245 16.06 -6.11 24.01
N LYS A 246 16.21 -5.47 25.18
CA LYS A 246 15.94 -6.11 26.48
C LYS A 246 14.47 -6.52 26.61
N ILE A 247 13.54 -5.63 26.26
CA ILE A 247 12.10 -5.92 26.31
C ILE A 247 11.75 -7.09 25.37
N GLN A 248 12.26 -7.09 24.15
CA GLN A 248 11.95 -8.13 23.17
C GLN A 248 12.56 -9.48 23.51
N THR A 249 13.75 -9.48 24.12
CA THR A 249 14.38 -10.71 24.65
C THR A 249 13.51 -11.35 25.74
N ILE A 250 12.99 -10.56 26.68
CA ILE A 250 12.08 -11.03 27.73
C ILE A 250 10.80 -11.60 27.10
N LYS A 251 10.20 -10.89 26.14
CA LYS A 251 8.98 -11.34 25.45
C LYS A 251 9.20 -12.69 24.76
N SER A 252 10.28 -12.82 23.98
CA SER A 252 10.61 -14.07 23.28
C SER A 252 10.79 -15.27 24.23
N GLN A 253 11.36 -15.05 25.42
CA GLN A 253 11.50 -16.11 26.45
C GLN A 253 10.15 -16.51 27.06
N LEU A 254 9.25 -15.54 27.28
CA LEU A 254 7.90 -15.81 27.77
C LEU A 254 7.08 -16.63 26.76
N ASP A 255 7.22 -16.36 25.47
CA ASP A 255 6.54 -17.12 24.41
C ASP A 255 6.96 -18.59 24.37
N THR A 256 8.18 -18.91 24.82
CA THR A 256 8.68 -20.28 24.96
C THR A 256 8.30 -20.95 26.30
N ASN A 257 7.41 -20.34 27.09
CA ASN A 257 7.07 -20.75 28.47
C ASN A 257 8.28 -20.83 29.41
N GLU A 258 9.38 -20.13 29.08
CA GLU A 258 10.54 -20.00 29.95
C GLU A 258 10.35 -18.76 30.79
N PHE A 259 10.05 -18.92 32.09
CA PHE A 259 10.04 -17.77 32.99
C PHE A 259 11.47 -17.23 33.12
N PRO A 260 11.77 -16.00 32.67
CA PRO A 260 13.14 -15.52 32.69
C PRO A 260 13.55 -15.32 34.15
N ARG A 261 14.48 -16.15 34.63
CA ARG A 261 14.99 -16.08 36.01
C ARG A 261 15.56 -14.70 36.34
N GLU A 262 16.00 -13.97 35.31
CA GLU A 262 16.59 -12.63 35.39
C GLU A 262 15.64 -11.52 34.90
N ALA A 263 14.33 -11.81 34.76
CA ALA A 263 13.34 -10.83 34.29
C ALA A 263 13.35 -9.56 35.16
N ALA A 264 13.36 -9.72 36.49
CA ALA A 264 13.35 -8.58 37.41
C ALA A 264 14.59 -7.69 37.25
N THR A 265 15.78 -8.28 37.14
CA THR A 265 17.04 -7.56 36.92
C THR A 265 17.04 -6.86 35.56
N SER A 266 16.56 -7.53 34.53
CA SER A 266 16.47 -6.96 33.18
C SER A 266 15.47 -5.81 33.11
N LEU A 267 14.31 -5.92 33.77
CA LEU A 267 13.31 -4.87 33.87
C LEU A 267 13.81 -3.66 34.67
N ASN A 268 14.54 -3.88 35.77
CA ASN A 268 15.20 -2.79 36.50
C ASN A 268 16.23 -2.08 35.63
N THR A 269 17.00 -2.82 34.83
CA THR A 269 17.95 -2.22 33.87
C THR A 269 17.21 -1.39 32.82
N VAL A 270 16.09 -1.89 32.29
CA VAL A 270 15.24 -1.12 31.37
C VAL A 270 14.73 0.16 32.02
N PHE A 271 14.29 0.10 33.27
CA PHE A 271 13.82 1.27 34.01
C PHE A 271 14.92 2.34 34.18
N GLU A 272 16.13 1.95 34.55
CA GLU A 272 17.25 2.90 34.66
C GLU A 272 17.64 3.49 33.29
N LEU A 273 17.62 2.70 32.21
CA LEU A 273 17.85 3.21 30.85
C LEU A 273 16.78 4.20 30.40
N LEU A 274 15.51 3.97 30.75
CA LEU A 274 14.42 4.89 30.42
C LEU A 274 14.55 6.22 31.16
N LYS A 275 15.02 6.23 32.41
CA LYS A 275 15.33 7.48 33.12
C LYS A 275 16.42 8.27 32.41
N GLN A 276 17.52 7.61 32.03
CA GLN A 276 18.62 8.25 31.31
C GLN A 276 18.16 8.86 29.99
N TYR A 277 17.29 8.14 29.26
CA TYR A 277 16.72 8.64 28.02
C TYR A 277 15.86 9.91 28.21
N ASP A 278 15.07 9.97 29.29
CA ASP A 278 14.26 11.16 29.63
C ASP A 278 15.14 12.37 30.00
N GLU A 279 16.25 12.13 30.69
CA GLU A 279 17.25 13.15 31.02
C GLU A 279 17.95 13.69 29.76
N ASP A 280 18.43 12.82 28.87
CA ASP A 280 19.12 13.21 27.63
C ASP A 280 18.20 13.93 26.63
N SER A 281 16.94 13.50 26.54
CA SER A 281 15.94 14.17 25.70
C SER A 281 15.54 15.55 26.25
N SER A 282 15.55 15.72 27.57
CA SER A 282 15.28 17.01 28.21
C SER A 282 16.43 18.02 28.02
N ILE A 283 17.68 17.55 27.98
CA ILE A 283 18.87 18.38 27.75
C ILE A 283 18.94 18.86 26.30
N SER A 284 18.68 17.99 25.32
CA SER A 284 18.72 18.36 23.90
C SER A 284 17.68 19.40 23.50
N VAL A 285 16.50 19.42 24.13
CA VAL A 285 15.45 20.44 23.90
C VAL A 285 15.81 21.81 24.48
N LEU A 286 16.72 21.88 25.46
CA LEU A 286 17.18 23.15 26.04
C LEU A 286 18.29 23.82 25.22
N ASP A 287 19.09 23.04 24.48
CA ASP A 287 20.16 23.55 23.61
C ASP A 287 19.67 24.07 22.24
N GLU A 288 18.40 23.82 21.88
CA GLU A 288 17.76 24.33 20.65
C GLU A 288 16.94 25.64 20.84
N LYS A 289 17.05 26.31 22.00
CA LYS A 289 16.45 27.64 22.26
C LYS A 289 17.47 28.76 22.30
#